data_AF-A0A8X8WID1-F1
#
_entry.id   AF-A0A8X8WID1-F1
#
_cell.length_a   1.000
_cell.length_b   1.000
_cell.length_c   1.000
_cell.angle_alpha   90.00
_cell.angle_beta   90.00
_cell.angle_gamma   90.00
#
_symmetry.space_group_name_H-M   'P 1'
#
loop_
_entity.id
_entity.type
_entity.pdbx_description
1 polymer ?
#
loop_
_entity_poly.entity_id
_entity_poly.type
_entity_poly.pdbx_seq_one_letter_code
_entity_poly.pdbx_strand_id
1 'polypeptide(L)'
;MLILWNADIGSVNTDVNLYGAHPFYMDVRPNGTTLGVLLLNSNGMDVVYSGDRITYKVIGGILDLYFFAGPTPELVMEQYTELIGRPAPMPYWSFGIGIDESYETYQRGLKADIYIKRNGVPYESQVWPGKKTYFPDFLNPAAGEF
;
A
#
# COMPACT_ATOMS: atom_id res chain seq x y z
N MET A 1 2.80 0.34 21.84
CA MET A 1 3.35 1.70 21.63
C MET A 1 4.13 1.62 20.35
N LEU A 2 3.85 2.49 19.37
CA LEU A 2 4.48 2.45 18.06
C LEU A 2 5.45 3.61 17.94
N ILE A 3 6.69 3.33 17.57
CA ILE A 3 7.74 4.33 17.39
C ILE A 3 7.84 4.66 15.91
N LEU A 4 7.68 5.94 15.56
CA LEU A 4 7.90 6.46 14.22
C LEU A 4 9.22 7.21 14.18
N TRP A 5 10.26 6.49 13.78
CA TRP A 5 11.61 7.01 13.55
C TRP A 5 12.30 6.13 12.52
N ASN A 6 12.67 6.66 11.36
CA ASN A 6 13.20 5.83 10.29
C ASN A 6 14.52 5.16 10.74
N ALA A 7 14.56 3.82 10.66
CA ALA A 7 15.74 3.03 10.97
C ALA A 7 15.84 1.82 10.03
N ASP A 8 17.08 1.40 9.76
CA ASP A 8 17.36 0.17 9.04
C ASP A 8 17.26 -1.03 10.00
N ILE A 9 16.03 -1.50 10.19
CA ILE A 9 15.69 -2.61 11.07
C ILE A 9 14.78 -3.55 10.29
N GLY A 10 15.11 -4.84 10.26
CA GLY A 10 14.27 -5.86 9.62
C GLY A 10 12.95 -6.07 10.37
N SER A 11 11.85 -6.28 9.64
CA SER A 11 10.49 -6.41 10.18
C SER A 11 10.19 -7.75 10.88
N VAL A 12 11.22 -8.42 11.40
CA VAL A 12 11.10 -9.73 12.04
C VAL A 12 10.53 -9.63 13.46
N ASN A 13 10.78 -8.50 14.13
CA ASN A 13 10.29 -8.23 15.47
C ASN A 13 9.09 -7.27 15.39
N THR A 14 8.12 -7.47 16.27
CA THR A 14 7.00 -6.54 16.45
C THR A 14 7.44 -5.34 17.30
N ASP A 15 6.67 -4.24 17.21
CA ASP A 15 6.83 -3.05 18.05
C ASP A 15 8.21 -2.37 17.97
N VAL A 16 8.91 -2.50 16.85
CA VAL A 16 10.12 -1.74 16.53
C VAL A 16 9.84 -0.74 15.41
N ASN A 17 10.56 0.38 15.43
CA ASN A 17 10.55 1.31 14.31
C ASN A 17 11.23 0.69 13.08
N LEU A 18 10.79 1.09 11.89
CA LEU A 18 11.24 0.53 10.60
C LEU A 18 11.65 1.67 9.65
N TYR A 19 11.69 1.37 8.35
CA TYR A 19 12.19 2.25 7.30
C TYR A 19 11.42 3.56 7.08
N GLY A 20 10.15 3.61 7.49
CA GLY A 20 9.25 4.71 7.17
C GLY A 20 8.45 5.22 8.38
N ALA A 21 8.02 6.47 8.27
CA ALA A 21 7.16 7.14 9.25
C ALA A 21 5.91 7.68 8.52
N HIS A 22 4.76 7.09 8.81
CA HIS A 22 3.47 7.51 8.26
C HIS A 22 2.51 7.82 9.42
N PRO A 23 2.51 9.06 9.95
CA PRO A 23 1.67 9.48 11.06
C PRO A 23 0.22 9.76 10.62
N PHE A 24 -0.37 8.79 9.91
CA PHE A 24 -1.75 8.82 9.41
C PHE A 24 -2.50 7.58 9.93
N TYR A 25 -3.74 7.76 10.35
CA TYR A 25 -4.64 6.65 10.63
C TYR A 25 -6.04 6.93 10.11
N MET A 26 -6.83 5.86 10.00
CA MET A 26 -8.23 5.90 9.61
C MET A 26 -9.09 5.21 10.66
N ASP A 27 -10.11 5.91 11.13
CA ASP A 27 -11.17 5.40 12.01
C ASP A 27 -12.42 5.11 11.18
N VAL A 28 -12.76 3.83 11.02
CA VAL A 28 -13.96 3.37 10.32
C VAL A 28 -14.99 2.97 11.35
N ARG A 29 -16.11 3.70 11.40
CA ARG A 29 -17.17 3.45 12.38
C ARG A 29 -18.10 2.33 11.91
N PRO A 30 -18.84 1.68 12.83
CA PRO A 30 -19.74 0.58 12.48
C PRO A 30 -20.82 0.91 11.44
N ASN A 31 -21.18 2.19 11.28
CA ASN A 31 -22.11 2.68 10.28
C ASN A 31 -21.46 3.00 8.91
N GLY A 32 -20.17 2.70 8.74
CA GLY A 32 -19.37 2.99 7.54
C GLY A 32 -18.76 4.39 7.49
N THR A 33 -19.23 5.34 8.31
CA THR A 33 -18.66 6.69 8.33
C THR A 33 -17.21 6.65 8.80
N THR A 34 -16.36 7.38 8.11
CA THR A 34 -14.91 7.24 8.24
C THR A 34 -14.25 8.58 8.46
N LEU A 35 -13.24 8.61 9.33
CA LEU A 35 -12.38 9.76 9.62
C LEU A 35 -10.91 9.38 9.42
N GLY A 36 -10.21 10.10 8.55
CA GLY A 36 -8.76 10.06 8.44
C GLY A 36 -8.14 11.20 9.24
N VAL A 37 -7.03 10.95 9.91
CA VAL A 37 -6.25 11.98 10.61
C VAL A 37 -4.79 11.85 10.24
N LEU A 38 -4.20 12.95 9.78
CA LEU A 38 -2.76 13.08 9.52
C LEU A 38 -2.17 14.07 10.53
N LEU A 39 -1.10 13.67 11.21
CA LEU A 39 -0.21 14.60 11.90
C LEU A 39 0.97 14.91 10.98
N LEU A 40 1.00 16.08 10.37
CA LEU A 40 2.07 16.49 9.46
C LEU A 40 3.30 16.93 10.26
N ASN A 41 4.04 15.94 10.78
CA ASN A 41 5.24 16.15 11.55
C ASN A 41 6.29 15.07 11.21
N SER A 42 7.54 15.49 11.03
CA SER A 42 8.67 14.62 10.64
C SER A 42 9.64 14.34 11.78
N ASN A 43 9.38 14.84 12.98
CA ASN A 43 10.21 14.57 14.16
C ASN A 43 9.88 13.19 14.71
N GLY A 44 10.80 12.66 15.51
CA GLY A 44 10.57 11.39 16.21
C GLY A 44 9.34 11.45 17.09
N MET A 45 8.54 10.39 17.01
CA MET A 45 7.32 10.32 17.80
C MET A 45 6.97 8.91 18.23
N ASP A 46 6.40 8.82 19.43
CA ASP A 46 5.72 7.62 19.92
C ASP A 46 4.21 7.81 19.78
N VAL A 47 3.55 6.83 19.20
CA VAL A 47 2.09 6.74 19.10
C VAL A 47 1.60 5.69 20.07
N VAL A 48 0.77 6.12 21.02
CA VAL A 48 0.17 5.23 22.03
C VAL A 48 -1.33 5.14 21.78
N TYR A 49 -1.82 3.93 21.53
CA TYR A 49 -3.24 3.64 21.40
C TYR A 49 -3.75 2.99 22.70
N SER A 50 -4.86 3.50 23.23
CA SER A 50 -5.49 3.01 24.46
C SER A 50 -6.82 2.28 24.21
N GLY A 51 -7.25 2.13 22.96
CA GLY A 51 -8.55 1.55 22.60
C GLY A 51 -9.61 2.59 22.25
N ASP A 52 -9.63 3.70 22.98
CA ASP A 52 -10.58 4.82 22.81
C ASP A 52 -9.89 6.11 22.36
N ARG A 53 -8.57 6.20 22.53
CA ARG A 53 -7.77 7.39 22.21
C ARG A 53 -6.41 7.02 21.63
N ILE A 54 -5.94 7.89 20.74
CA ILE A 54 -4.56 7.91 20.24
C ILE A 54 -3.84 9.11 20.85
N THR A 55 -2.64 8.88 21.40
CA THR A 55 -1.78 9.91 21.98
C THR A 55 -0.48 9.98 21.19
N TYR A 56 -0.15 11.16 20.67
CA TYR A 56 1.12 11.44 20.02
C TYR A 56 2.08 12.06 21.02
N LYS A 57 3.27 11.48 21.17
CA LYS A 57 4.39 12.05 21.91
C LYS A 57 5.47 12.42 20.90
N VAL A 58 5.55 13.70 20.56
CA VAL A 58 6.46 14.22 19.53
C VAL A 58 7.62 14.94 20.20
N ILE A 59 8.86 14.71 19.74
CA ILE A 59 10.05 15.36 20.32
C ILE A 59 10.26 16.81 19.84
N GLY A 60 9.49 17.28 18.85
CA GLY A 60 9.65 18.61 18.26
C GLY A 60 8.68 18.92 17.12
N GLY A 61 8.91 20.06 16.46
CA GLY A 61 8.05 20.58 15.39
C GLY A 61 6.78 21.22 15.92
N ILE A 62 5.75 21.25 15.08
CA ILE A 62 4.42 21.76 15.43
C ILE A 62 3.39 20.64 15.37
N LEU A 63 2.25 20.84 16.04
CA LEU A 63 1.09 19.98 15.90
C LEU A 63 0.24 20.49 14.74
N ASP A 64 0.60 20.10 13.52
CA ASP A 64 -0.17 20.39 12.30
C ASP A 64 -1.04 19.19 11.95
N LEU A 65 -2.36 19.30 12.20
CA LEU A 65 -3.32 18.21 12.08
C LEU A 65 -4.30 18.46 10.93
N TYR A 66 -4.44 17.47 10.07
CA TYR A 66 -5.44 17.44 9.00
C TYR A 66 -6.47 16.36 9.29
N PHE A 67 -7.74 16.70 9.08
CA PHE A 67 -8.88 15.82 9.28
C PHE A 67 -9.59 15.61 7.95
N PHE A 68 -9.85 14.36 7.61
CA PHE A 68 -10.51 13.96 6.37
C PHE A 68 -11.77 13.18 6.72
N ALA A 69 -12.94 13.72 6.46
CA ALA A 69 -14.21 13.06 6.78
C ALA A 69 -14.87 12.56 5.50
N GLY A 70 -15.41 11.34 5.53
CA GLY A 70 -16.11 10.75 4.40
C GLY A 70 -17.14 9.72 4.84
N PRO A 71 -18.21 9.52 4.04
CA PRO A 71 -19.17 8.45 4.30
C PRO A 71 -18.59 7.06 4.03
N THR A 72 -17.46 6.97 3.32
CA THR A 72 -16.75 5.72 3.03
C THR A 72 -15.22 5.89 3.15
N PRO A 73 -14.46 4.81 3.40
CA PRO A 73 -12.99 4.83 3.46
C PRO A 73 -12.33 5.35 2.18
N GLU A 74 -12.90 5.07 1.02
CA GLU A 74 -12.36 5.46 -0.29
C GLU A 74 -12.34 6.97 -0.44
N LEU A 75 -13.41 7.66 -0.06
CA LEU A 75 -13.49 9.12 -0.13
C LEU A 75 -12.56 9.81 0.87
N VAL A 76 -12.25 9.17 1.99
CA VAL A 76 -11.24 9.65 2.93
C VAL A 76 -9.83 9.51 2.33
N MET A 77 -9.54 8.38 1.70
CA MET A 77 -8.27 8.19 0.99
C MET A 77 -8.11 9.12 -0.20
N GLU A 78 -9.20 9.42 -0.92
CA GLU A 78 -9.19 10.38 -2.02
C GLU A 78 -8.76 11.77 -1.55
N GLN A 79 -9.39 12.29 -0.49
CA GLN A 79 -9.03 13.59 0.09
C GLN A 79 -7.60 13.60 0.66
N TYR A 80 -7.20 12.53 1.34
CA TYR A 80 -5.84 12.41 1.88
C TYR A 80 -4.78 12.46 0.78
N THR A 81 -4.97 11.67 -0.28
CA THR A 81 -4.03 11.63 -1.42
C THR A 81 -4.11 12.87 -2.30
N GLU A 82 -5.21 13.60 -2.30
CA GLU A 82 -5.28 14.94 -2.89
C GLU A 82 -4.37 15.93 -2.17
N LEU A 83 -4.31 15.87 -0.83
CA LEU A 83 -3.44 16.73 -0.03
C LEU A 83 -1.96 16.35 -0.16
N ILE A 84 -1.61 15.08 0.06
CA ILE A 84 -0.21 14.65 0.14
C ILE A 84 0.43 14.33 -1.22
N GLY A 85 -0.39 14.27 -2.27
CA GLY A 85 0.01 13.85 -3.61
C GLY A 85 -0.50 12.45 -3.96
N ARG A 86 -1.09 12.34 -5.15
CA ARG A 86 -1.58 11.06 -5.67
C ARG A 86 -0.39 10.18 -6.06
N PRO A 87 -0.49 8.85 -5.89
CA PRO A 87 0.53 7.93 -6.39
C PRO A 87 0.83 8.16 -7.87
N ALA A 88 2.11 8.10 -8.24
CA ALA A 88 2.50 8.16 -9.64
C ALA A 88 1.89 6.98 -10.41
N PRO A 89 1.55 7.12 -11.70
CA PRO A 89 1.18 5.97 -12.50
C PRO A 89 2.41 5.05 -12.69
N MET A 90 2.23 3.75 -12.43
CA MET A 90 3.27 2.75 -12.68
C MET A 90 3.37 2.44 -14.18
N PRO A 91 4.58 2.30 -14.74
CA PRO A 91 4.72 1.83 -16.10
C PRO A 91 4.27 0.37 -16.21
N TYR A 92 3.60 0.01 -17.29
CA TYR A 92 2.99 -1.32 -17.44
C TYR A 92 3.93 -2.49 -17.13
N TRP A 93 5.19 -2.37 -17.54
CA TRP A 93 6.21 -3.41 -17.36
C TRP A 93 6.55 -3.69 -15.88
N SER A 94 6.22 -2.81 -14.94
CA SER A 94 6.46 -3.08 -13.51
C SER A 94 5.45 -4.06 -12.91
N PHE A 95 4.32 -4.32 -13.59
CA PHE A 95 3.30 -5.27 -13.16
C PHE A 95 3.59 -6.73 -13.60
N GLY A 96 4.80 -7.01 -14.08
CA GLY A 96 5.19 -8.36 -14.48
C GLY A 96 5.23 -9.33 -13.30
N ILE A 97 4.64 -10.51 -13.50
CA ILE A 97 4.67 -11.61 -12.54
C ILE A 97 5.80 -12.55 -12.94
N GLY A 98 6.69 -12.87 -11.99
CA GLY A 98 7.78 -13.82 -12.20
C GLY A 98 7.27 -15.20 -12.58
N ILE A 99 7.87 -15.81 -13.61
CA ILE A 99 7.58 -17.19 -14.00
C ILE A 99 8.27 -18.11 -12.99
N ASP A 100 7.46 -18.72 -12.12
CA ASP A 100 7.92 -19.63 -11.08
C ASP A 100 6.79 -20.60 -10.73
N GLU A 101 7.02 -21.89 -10.95
CA GLU A 101 5.98 -22.90 -10.71
C GLU A 101 5.59 -23.04 -9.23
N SER A 102 6.46 -22.64 -8.32
CA SER A 102 6.19 -22.58 -6.87
C SER A 102 5.42 -21.33 -6.45
N TYR A 103 5.32 -20.33 -7.34
CA TYR A 103 4.67 -19.07 -7.03
C TYR A 103 3.15 -19.16 -7.29
N GLU A 104 2.37 -19.11 -6.22
CA GLU A 104 0.92 -19.28 -6.28
C GLU A 104 0.24 -18.26 -7.21
N THR A 105 0.65 -16.99 -7.17
CA THR A 105 0.11 -15.95 -8.04
C THR A 105 0.35 -16.27 -9.51
N TYR A 106 1.53 -16.81 -9.86
CA TYR A 106 1.84 -17.23 -11.21
C TYR A 106 0.88 -18.33 -11.70
N GLN A 107 0.71 -19.38 -10.89
CA GLN A 107 -0.16 -20.53 -11.18
C GLN A 107 -1.63 -20.14 -11.29
N ARG A 108 -2.11 -19.30 -10.38
CA ARG A 108 -3.49 -18.78 -10.42
C ARG A 108 -3.72 -18.00 -11.71
N GLY A 109 -2.79 -17.13 -12.11
CA GLY A 109 -2.92 -16.34 -13.34
C GLY A 109 -2.92 -17.21 -14.59
N LEU A 110 -2.15 -18.30 -14.60
CA LEU A 110 -2.15 -19.27 -15.70
C LEU A 110 -3.48 -19.99 -15.80
N LYS A 111 -4.01 -20.46 -14.66
CA LYS A 111 -5.30 -21.17 -14.60
C LYS A 111 -6.47 -20.29 -15.02
N ALA A 112 -6.41 -19.01 -14.67
CA ALA A 112 -7.42 -18.03 -15.05
C ALA A 112 -7.27 -17.50 -16.49
N ASP A 113 -6.19 -17.87 -17.19
CA ASP A 113 -5.88 -17.44 -18.55
C ASP A 113 -5.81 -15.91 -18.72
N ILE A 114 -5.27 -15.22 -17.71
CA ILE A 114 -5.25 -13.74 -17.63
C ILE A 114 -3.92 -13.11 -18.07
N TYR A 115 -3.02 -13.84 -18.72
CA TYR A 115 -1.76 -13.27 -19.21
C TYR A 115 -1.87 -12.81 -20.66
N ILE A 116 -1.16 -11.72 -20.99
CA ILE A 116 -1.00 -11.28 -22.38
C ILE A 116 -0.42 -12.43 -23.19
N LYS A 117 -1.03 -12.69 -24.36
CA LYS A 117 -0.57 -13.72 -25.29
C LYS A 117 0.00 -13.11 -26.56
N ARG A 118 1.01 -13.76 -27.10
CA ARG A 118 1.51 -13.53 -28.46
C ARG A 118 1.41 -14.86 -29.22
N ASN A 119 0.68 -14.88 -30.32
CA ASN A 119 0.42 -16.10 -31.11
C ASN A 119 -0.23 -17.24 -30.28
N GLY A 120 -1.14 -16.88 -29.36
CA GLY A 120 -1.90 -17.85 -28.56
C GLY A 120 -1.16 -18.43 -27.35
N VAL A 121 0.11 -18.09 -27.14
CA VAL A 121 0.89 -18.48 -25.96
C VAL A 121 1.20 -17.26 -25.08
N PRO A 122 1.29 -17.42 -23.74
CA PRO A 122 1.70 -16.34 -22.85
C PRO A 122 3.00 -15.69 -23.32
N TYR A 123 3.01 -14.36 -23.36
CA TYR A 123 4.16 -13.59 -23.81
C TYR A 123 5.22 -13.53 -22.71
N GLU A 124 6.32 -14.23 -22.94
CA GLU A 124 7.50 -14.17 -22.06
C GLU A 124 8.26 -12.86 -22.27
N SER A 125 8.49 -12.13 -21.18
CA SER A 125 9.36 -10.97 -21.15
C SER A 125 10.50 -11.16 -20.14
N GLN A 126 11.54 -10.35 -20.25
CA GLN A 126 12.64 -10.32 -19.30
C GLN A 126 12.62 -8.99 -18.54
N VAL A 127 12.62 -9.06 -17.21
CA VAL A 127 12.82 -7.89 -16.33
C VAL A 127 14.10 -8.05 -15.54
N TRP A 128 14.71 -6.94 -15.12
CA TRP A 128 15.90 -6.96 -14.28
C TRP A 128 15.62 -7.74 -12.97
N PRO A 129 16.54 -8.60 -12.47
CA PRO A 129 17.92 -8.84 -12.90
C PRO A 129 18.10 -9.94 -13.97
N GLY A 130 17.07 -10.18 -14.79
CA GLY A 130 17.04 -11.22 -15.82
C GLY A 130 15.99 -12.30 -15.58
N LYS A 131 15.04 -12.06 -14.65
CA LYS A 131 13.93 -12.97 -14.42
C LYS A 131 12.94 -12.89 -15.58
N LYS A 132 12.46 -14.05 -16.01
CA LYS A 132 11.37 -14.14 -16.98
C LYS A 132 10.05 -13.83 -16.28
N THR A 133 9.20 -13.05 -16.93
CA THR A 133 7.89 -12.64 -16.42
C THR A 133 6.80 -12.81 -17.48
N TYR A 134 5.59 -13.05 -17.00
CA TYR A 134 4.36 -12.81 -17.77
C TYR A 134 3.67 -11.56 -17.27
N PHE A 135 3.02 -10.85 -18.18
CA PHE A 135 2.25 -9.66 -17.85
C PHE A 135 0.77 -10.01 -17.79
N PRO A 136 0.07 -9.66 -16.70
CA PRO A 136 -1.38 -9.70 -16.67
C PRO A 136 -1.95 -8.90 -17.83
N ASP A 137 -3.04 -9.36 -18.43
CA ASP A 137 -3.84 -8.63 -19.40
C ASP A 137 -5.00 -7.96 -18.67
N PHE A 138 -4.83 -6.69 -18.30
CA PHE A 138 -5.84 -5.94 -17.56
C PHE A 138 -7.09 -5.60 -18.40
N LEU A 139 -7.08 -5.90 -19.71
CA LEU A 139 -8.26 -5.78 -20.57
C LEU A 139 -9.10 -7.06 -20.59
N ASN A 140 -8.56 -8.17 -20.09
CA ASN A 140 -9.31 -9.42 -19.93
C ASN A 140 -10.33 -9.25 -18.79
N PRO A 141 -11.65 -9.45 -19.01
CA PRO A 141 -12.66 -9.34 -17.96
C PRO A 141 -12.38 -10.23 -16.75
N ALA A 142 -11.78 -11.41 -16.95
CA ALA A 142 -11.41 -12.32 -15.87
C ALA A 142 -10.28 -11.77 -14.97
N ALA A 143 -9.49 -10.79 -15.44
CA ALA A 143 -8.44 -10.17 -14.63
C ALA A 143 -9.00 -9.28 -13.52
N GLY A 144 -10.24 -8.80 -13.65
CA GLY A 144 -10.92 -8.01 -12.60
C GLY A 144 -11.43 -8.84 -11.42
N GLU A 145 -11.52 -10.17 -11.58
CA GLU A 145 -11.95 -11.11 -10.54
C GLU A 145 -10.76 -11.82 -9.85
N PHE A 146 -9.53 -11.44 -10.21
CA PHE A 146 -8.30 -12.07 -9.75
C PHE A 146 -7.80 -11.55 -8.39
#